data_AF-A0A7V1HZD6-F1
#
_entry.id   AF-A0A7V1HZD6-F1
#
_cell.length_a   1.000
_cell.length_b   1.000
_cell.length_c   1.000
_cell.angle_alpha   90.00
_cell.angle_beta   90.00
_cell.angle_gamma   90.00
#
_symmetry.space_group_name_H-M   'P 1'
#
loop_
_entity.id
_entity.type
_entity.pdbx_description
1 polymer ?
#
loop_
_entity_poly.entity_id
_entity_poly.type
_entity_poly.pdbx_seq_one_letter_code
_entity_poly.pdbx_strand_id
1 'polypeptide(L)'
;MSKAVDFRPGKAPISRKNFSKIPSIIDIPNLLEIQTKSYEKFLQRDTVPAKRNNIGLQEVFSRTFPISDYNDTATLEFKGYELGIWECKCGEYLDLGGVDVVCARCDTKIIYKEKFHVSECRQRGLTYADPLKILVQLIVKNKDEETGETVIREVKEQKIYLGEIPLMTETGTFIINGTERVAVSQMHRSPGAFFTSEKGKGAYAGQTNYSARLIPYRGSWLDFEFD
;
A
#
# COMPACT_ATOMS: atom_id res chain seq x y z
N MET A 1 -25.66 12.87 -23.52
CA MET A 1 -26.00 13.18 -22.11
C MET A 1 -25.14 14.32 -21.62
N SER A 2 -25.70 15.15 -20.76
CA SER A 2 -25.42 16.57 -20.56
C SER A 2 -24.12 16.82 -19.79
N LYS A 3 -23.20 17.60 -20.36
CA LYS A 3 -21.94 18.00 -19.70
C LYS A 3 -22.21 18.99 -18.57
N ALA A 4 -21.52 18.79 -17.45
CA ALA A 4 -21.50 19.68 -16.30
C ALA A 4 -21.22 21.11 -16.75
N VAL A 5 -22.12 22.01 -16.37
CA VAL A 5 -22.08 23.44 -16.65
C VAL A 5 -21.30 24.10 -15.53
N ASP A 6 -20.21 24.80 -15.86
CA ASP A 6 -19.54 25.70 -14.93
C ASP A 6 -20.53 26.78 -14.47
N PHE A 7 -21.08 26.62 -13.28
CA PHE A 7 -22.10 27.49 -12.72
C PHE A 7 -21.42 28.73 -12.12
N ARG A 8 -21.27 29.79 -12.92
CA ARG A 8 -20.99 31.12 -12.37
C ARG A 8 -22.32 31.77 -11.99
N PRO A 9 -22.60 32.06 -10.71
CA PRO A 9 -23.86 32.68 -10.32
C PRO A 9 -24.01 34.05 -11.01
N GLY A 10 -25.10 34.23 -11.77
CA GLY A 10 -25.48 35.51 -12.39
C GLY A 10 -25.14 35.72 -13.88
N LYS A 11 -24.52 34.75 -14.57
CA LYS A 11 -24.32 34.82 -16.04
C LYS A 11 -24.83 33.56 -16.74
N ALA A 12 -25.50 33.75 -17.89
CA ALA A 12 -25.92 32.65 -18.74
C ALA A 12 -24.68 31.81 -19.16
N PRO A 13 -24.77 30.47 -19.15
CA PRO A 13 -23.63 29.62 -19.47
C PRO A 13 -23.17 29.83 -20.92
N ILE A 14 -21.86 29.96 -21.10
CA ILE A 14 -21.26 30.12 -22.43
C ILE A 14 -21.41 28.81 -23.20
N SER A 15 -22.18 28.83 -24.30
CA SER A 15 -22.37 27.65 -25.14
C SER A 15 -21.16 27.40 -26.03
N ARG A 16 -20.52 26.24 -25.86
CA ARG A 16 -19.39 25.79 -26.69
C ARG A 16 -19.93 25.02 -27.90
N LYS A 17 -19.79 25.58 -29.10
CA LYS A 17 -20.09 24.87 -30.35
C LYS A 17 -19.08 23.73 -30.55
N ASN A 18 -19.58 22.52 -30.75
CA ASN A 18 -18.77 21.33 -31.03
C ASN A 18 -18.97 20.90 -32.49
N PHE A 19 -17.89 20.83 -33.26
CA PHE A 19 -17.90 20.41 -34.68
C PHE A 19 -17.44 18.96 -34.89
N SER A 20 -17.24 18.19 -33.81
CA SER A 20 -16.86 16.78 -33.88
C SER A 20 -17.88 15.97 -34.68
N LYS A 21 -17.41 15.31 -35.74
CA LYS A 21 -18.22 14.38 -36.55
C LYS A 21 -18.32 12.98 -35.93
N ILE A 22 -17.33 12.61 -35.12
CA ILE A 22 -17.25 11.32 -34.44
C ILE A 22 -17.79 11.49 -33.01
N PRO A 23 -18.78 10.68 -32.57
CA PRO A 23 -19.30 10.74 -31.21
C PRO A 23 -18.30 10.18 -30.19
N SER A 24 -18.23 10.77 -29.00
CA SER A 24 -17.51 10.15 -27.88
C SER A 24 -18.32 8.97 -27.36
N ILE A 25 -17.79 7.75 -27.54
CA ILE A 25 -18.45 6.51 -27.10
C ILE A 25 -18.17 6.26 -25.61
N ILE A 26 -17.00 6.66 -25.15
CA ILE A 26 -16.58 6.56 -23.75
C ILE A 26 -16.29 7.96 -23.20
N ASP A 27 -16.61 8.14 -21.92
CA ASP A 27 -16.27 9.36 -21.21
C ASP A 27 -14.78 9.39 -20.86
N ILE A 28 -14.28 10.60 -20.63
CA ILE A 28 -12.89 10.80 -20.21
C ILE A 28 -12.76 10.21 -18.80
N PRO A 29 -11.83 9.27 -18.58
CA PRO A 29 -11.63 8.66 -17.26
C PRO A 29 -11.04 9.68 -16.28
N ASN A 30 -11.06 9.35 -14.99
CA ASN A 30 -10.39 10.16 -13.99
C ASN A 30 -8.86 10.08 -14.19
N LEU A 31 -8.25 11.23 -14.50
CA LEU A 31 -6.82 11.31 -14.83
C LEU A 31 -5.88 11.07 -13.65
N LEU A 32 -6.41 11.12 -12.42
CA LEU A 32 -5.66 10.86 -11.18
C LEU A 32 -5.87 9.45 -10.64
N GLU A 33 -6.77 8.68 -11.26
CA GLU A 33 -7.24 7.39 -10.78
C GLU A 33 -6.13 6.37 -10.60
N ILE A 34 -5.12 6.41 -11.48
CA ILE A 34 -3.97 5.50 -11.39
C ILE A 34 -3.22 5.72 -10.08
N GLN A 35 -2.97 6.98 -9.71
CA GLN A 35 -2.23 7.31 -8.49
C GLN A 35 -3.06 6.99 -7.25
N THR A 36 -4.32 7.43 -7.21
CA THR A 36 -5.20 7.25 -6.05
C THR A 36 -5.49 5.77 -5.80
N LYS A 37 -5.93 5.02 -6.82
CA LYS A 37 -6.27 3.59 -6.67
C LYS A 37 -5.06 2.73 -6.33
N SER A 38 -3.88 3.07 -6.84
CA SER A 38 -2.65 2.34 -6.50
C SER A 38 -2.35 2.45 -5.01
N TYR A 39 -2.45 3.67 -4.47
CA TYR A 39 -2.16 3.93 -3.07
C TYR A 39 -3.25 3.40 -2.12
N GLU A 40 -4.53 3.51 -2.51
CA GLU A 40 -5.66 2.89 -1.81
C GLU A 40 -5.50 1.36 -1.72
N LYS A 41 -5.10 0.71 -2.81
CA LYS A 41 -4.83 -0.74 -2.81
C LYS A 41 -3.67 -1.12 -1.91
N PHE A 42 -2.64 -0.27 -1.84
CA PHE A 42 -1.50 -0.50 -0.96
C PHE A 42 -1.89 -0.41 0.52
N LEU A 43 -2.68 0.61 0.90
CA LEU A 43 -3.05 0.89 2.29
C LEU A 43 -4.29 0.17 2.81
N GLN A 44 -5.26 -0.13 1.95
CA GLN A 44 -6.58 -0.69 2.28
C GLN A 44 -7.24 -0.02 3.50
N ARG A 45 -7.12 1.31 3.60
CA ARG A 45 -7.56 2.12 4.74
C ARG A 45 -9.06 2.03 4.96
N ASP A 46 -9.84 2.18 3.89
CA ASP A 46 -11.31 2.23 3.93
C ASP A 46 -11.95 0.83 3.93
N THR A 47 -11.17 -0.19 4.30
CA THR A 47 -11.62 -1.56 4.44
C THR A 47 -11.44 -2.00 5.89
N VAL A 48 -12.50 -2.60 6.45
CA VAL A 48 -12.47 -3.21 7.78
C VAL A 48 -11.27 -4.15 7.88
N PRO A 49 -10.45 -4.11 8.96
CA PRO A 49 -9.22 -4.91 9.06
C PRO A 49 -9.41 -6.41 8.74
N ALA A 50 -10.50 -7.01 9.21
CA ALA A 50 -10.81 -8.43 8.98
C ALA A 50 -11.19 -8.78 7.52
N LYS A 51 -11.55 -7.80 6.69
CA LYS A 51 -11.96 -7.98 5.28
C LYS A 51 -10.90 -7.55 4.28
N ARG A 52 -9.70 -7.17 4.74
CA ARG A 52 -8.61 -6.75 3.86
C ARG A 52 -8.10 -7.93 3.04
N ASN A 53 -7.84 -7.68 1.77
CA ASN A 53 -7.23 -8.65 0.87
C ASN A 53 -5.73 -8.78 1.17
N ASN A 54 -5.12 -9.91 0.82
CA ASN A 54 -3.69 -10.14 1.00
C ASN A 54 -2.86 -9.41 -0.09
N ILE A 55 -2.89 -8.07 -0.07
CA ILE A 55 -2.17 -7.17 -0.98
C ILE A 55 -1.60 -5.97 -0.21
N GLY A 56 -0.60 -5.29 -0.76
CA GLY A 56 -0.04 -4.08 -0.15
C GLY A 56 0.56 -4.35 1.23
N LEU A 57 0.21 -3.52 2.23
CA LEU A 57 0.69 -3.71 3.60
C LEU A 57 0.34 -5.08 4.19
N GLN A 58 -0.85 -5.61 3.87
CA GLN A 58 -1.28 -6.92 4.38
C GLN A 58 -0.36 -8.04 3.88
N GLU A 59 0.02 -8.02 2.60
CA GLU A 59 0.93 -9.01 2.00
C GLU A 59 2.34 -8.89 2.57
N VAL A 60 2.83 -7.66 2.75
CA VAL A 60 4.16 -7.42 3.33
C VAL A 60 4.26 -8.01 4.72
N PHE A 61 3.28 -7.75 5.60
CA PHE A 61 3.30 -8.30 6.94
C PHE A 61 3.04 -9.81 6.96
N SER A 62 2.06 -10.31 6.20
CA SER A 62 1.77 -11.75 6.13
C SER A 62 2.93 -12.58 5.56
N ARG A 63 3.80 -11.96 4.76
CA ARG A 63 5.01 -12.60 4.23
C ARG A 63 6.19 -12.55 5.20
N THR A 64 6.24 -11.53 6.05
CA THR A 64 7.35 -11.35 7.00
C THR A 64 7.13 -12.14 8.29
N PHE A 65 5.87 -12.28 8.71
CA PHE A 65 5.47 -13.06 9.86
C PHE A 65 4.95 -14.44 9.42
N PRO A 66 5.09 -15.49 10.24
CA PRO A 66 5.61 -15.48 11.61
C PRO A 66 7.14 -15.33 11.71
N ILE A 67 7.60 -14.79 12.82
CA ILE A 67 9.03 -14.72 13.17
C ILE A 67 9.24 -15.60 14.41
N SER A 68 10.02 -16.66 14.28
CA SER A 68 10.44 -17.49 15.42
C SER A 68 11.88 -17.18 15.84
N ASP A 69 12.19 -17.42 17.12
CA ASP A 69 13.56 -17.45 17.60
C ASP A 69 14.29 -18.71 17.12
N TYR A 70 15.61 -18.75 17.30
CA TYR A 70 16.44 -19.88 16.86
C TYR A 70 16.05 -21.23 17.50
N ASN A 71 15.52 -21.20 18.73
CA ASN A 71 15.16 -22.42 19.47
C ASN A 71 13.68 -22.81 19.33
N ASP A 72 12.89 -22.08 18.53
CA ASP A 72 11.43 -22.21 18.39
C ASP A 72 10.65 -22.15 19.73
N THR A 73 11.23 -21.48 20.73
CA THR A 73 10.63 -21.24 22.05
C THR A 73 9.73 -20.01 22.07
N ALA A 74 9.87 -19.10 21.11
CA ALA A 74 9.05 -17.93 20.96
C ALA A 74 8.69 -17.70 19.49
N THR A 75 7.42 -17.39 19.21
CA THR A 75 6.94 -17.08 17.87
C THR A 75 6.09 -15.82 17.92
N LEU A 76 6.42 -14.85 17.07
CA LEU A 76 5.63 -13.64 16.87
C LEU A 76 4.74 -13.82 15.63
N GLU A 77 3.43 -13.76 15.82
CA GLU A 77 2.44 -13.87 14.76
C GLU A 77 1.81 -12.50 14.47
N PHE A 78 1.50 -12.26 13.20
CA PHE A 78 0.80 -11.06 12.75
C PHE A 78 -0.72 -11.32 12.73
N LYS A 79 -1.50 -10.46 13.40
CA LYS A 79 -2.98 -10.51 13.39
C LYS A 79 -3.60 -9.47 12.45
N GLY A 80 -2.95 -8.32 12.27
CA GLY A 80 -3.43 -7.27 11.38
C GLY A 80 -2.76 -5.92 11.67
N TYR A 81 -3.17 -4.88 10.95
CA TYR A 81 -2.62 -3.53 11.12
C TYR A 81 -3.70 -2.46 11.29
N GLU A 82 -3.33 -1.37 11.93
CA GLU A 82 -4.13 -0.17 12.17
C GLU A 82 -3.40 0.99 11.50
N LEU A 83 -4.10 1.74 10.66
CA LEU A 83 -3.61 2.99 10.08
C LEU A 83 -4.43 4.14 10.65
N GLY A 84 -3.78 5.11 11.28
CA GLY A 84 -4.41 6.28 11.86
C GLY A 84 -4.65 6.19 13.36
N ILE A 85 -5.21 7.28 13.90
CA ILE A 85 -5.57 7.38 15.31
C ILE A 85 -7.08 7.12 15.41
N TRP A 86 -7.45 6.10 16.17
CA TRP A 86 -8.84 5.69 16.35
C TRP A 86 -9.23 5.87 17.80
N GLU A 87 -10.29 6.63 18.04
CA GLU A 87 -10.81 6.89 19.39
C GLU A 87 -12.18 6.27 19.57
N CYS A 88 -12.40 5.70 20.76
CA CYS A 88 -13.71 5.24 21.19
C CYS A 88 -14.23 6.15 22.30
N LYS A 89 -15.55 6.37 22.33
CA LYS A 89 -16.20 7.20 23.38
C LYS A 89 -16.03 6.63 24.79
N CYS A 90 -15.82 5.32 24.94
CA CYS A 90 -15.69 4.66 26.23
C CYS A 90 -14.23 4.53 26.73
N GLY A 91 -13.26 5.18 26.07
CA GLY A 91 -11.85 5.17 26.45
C GLY A 91 -10.92 4.61 25.37
N GLU A 92 -9.77 4.09 25.79
CA GLU A 92 -8.74 3.59 24.87
C GLU A 92 -9.21 2.30 24.15
N TYR A 93 -9.08 2.31 22.82
CA TYR A 93 -9.42 1.20 21.95
C TYR A 93 -8.20 0.29 21.72
N LEU A 94 -8.22 -0.90 22.33
CA LEU A 94 -7.06 -1.81 22.37
C LEU A 94 -6.95 -2.69 21.12
N ASP A 95 -8.06 -3.00 20.46
CA ASP A 95 -8.10 -3.85 19.27
C ASP A 95 -7.72 -3.07 17.99
N LEU A 96 -7.72 -3.74 16.83
CA LEU A 96 -7.38 -3.12 15.54
C LEU A 96 -8.41 -2.06 15.11
N GLY A 97 -7.99 -0.80 15.05
CA GLY A 97 -8.78 0.29 14.51
C GLY A 97 -8.96 0.22 13.00
N GLY A 98 -10.09 0.73 12.52
CA GLY A 98 -10.43 0.79 11.10
C GLY A 98 -11.82 1.35 10.85
N VAL A 99 -12.11 1.63 9.58
CA VAL A 99 -13.43 2.10 9.14
C VAL A 99 -14.50 1.06 9.49
N ASP A 100 -15.67 1.53 9.93
CA ASP A 100 -16.84 0.73 10.31
C ASP A 100 -16.61 -0.30 11.43
N VAL A 101 -15.51 -0.19 12.17
CA VAL A 101 -15.26 -1.02 13.34
C VAL A 101 -16.15 -0.54 14.50
N VAL A 102 -16.85 -1.48 15.13
CA VAL A 102 -17.72 -1.24 16.28
C VAL A 102 -16.99 -1.68 17.54
N CYS A 103 -16.98 -0.84 18.57
CA CYS A 103 -16.34 -1.17 19.83
C CYS A 103 -17.16 -2.22 20.59
N ALA A 104 -16.54 -3.35 20.94
CA ALA A 104 -17.18 -4.41 21.70
C ALA A 104 -17.66 -4.00 23.11
N ARG A 105 -17.13 -2.90 23.68
CA ARG A 105 -17.48 -2.45 25.03
C ARG A 105 -18.71 -1.54 25.09
N CYS A 106 -18.94 -0.71 24.08
CA CYS A 106 -20.01 0.30 24.08
C CYS A 106 -20.90 0.29 22.83
N ASP A 107 -20.70 -0.70 21.96
CA ASP A 107 -21.47 -0.93 20.73
C ASP A 107 -21.57 0.29 19.80
N THR A 108 -20.60 1.19 19.89
CA THR A 108 -20.53 2.41 19.08
C THR A 108 -19.38 2.29 18.09
N LYS A 109 -19.58 2.83 16.87
CA LYS A 109 -18.50 2.94 15.88
C LYS A 109 -17.35 3.79 16.42
N ILE A 110 -16.13 3.30 16.28
CA ILE A 110 -14.94 4.08 16.59
C ILE A 110 -14.75 5.17 15.54
N ILE A 111 -14.13 6.28 15.95
CA ILE A 111 -14.01 7.46 15.10
C ILE A 111 -12.53 7.66 14.76
N TYR A 112 -12.26 7.91 13.49
CA TYR A 112 -10.94 8.35 13.05
C TYR A 112 -10.71 9.79 13.51
N LYS A 113 -9.60 10.01 14.20
CA LYS A 113 -9.13 11.33 14.59
C LYS A 113 -7.97 11.75 13.72
N GLU A 114 -8.22 12.71 12.87
CA GLU A 114 -7.19 13.33 12.04
C GLU A 114 -6.18 14.07 12.95
N LYS A 115 -4.88 13.77 12.76
CA LYS A 115 -3.80 14.36 13.56
C LYS A 115 -3.59 15.84 13.20
N PHE A 116 -3.51 16.13 11.91
CA PHE A 116 -3.33 17.47 11.34
C PHE A 116 -4.00 17.51 9.97
N HIS A 117 -4.66 18.62 9.66
CA HIS A 117 -5.24 18.83 8.34
C HIS A 117 -4.17 19.19 7.30
N VAL A 118 -4.41 18.90 6.01
CA VAL A 118 -3.49 19.17 4.91
C VAL A 118 -2.98 20.62 4.88
N SER A 119 -3.88 21.60 5.12
CA SER A 119 -3.54 23.03 5.16
C SER A 119 -2.60 23.38 6.32
N GLU A 120 -2.80 22.74 7.47
CA GLU A 120 -1.96 22.93 8.65
C GLU A 120 -0.56 22.35 8.42
N CYS A 121 -0.47 21.16 7.81
CA CYS A 121 0.82 20.57 7.45
C CYS A 121 1.64 21.47 6.52
N ARG A 122 0.97 22.09 5.53
CA ARG A 122 1.60 23.06 4.61
C ARG A 122 2.13 24.29 5.35
N GLN A 123 1.31 24.89 6.23
CA GLN A 123 1.68 26.12 6.95
C GLN A 123 2.80 25.89 7.97
N ARG A 124 2.77 24.75 8.68
CA ARG A 124 3.69 24.45 9.79
C ARG A 124 4.94 23.67 9.37
N GLY A 125 5.10 23.33 8.10
CA GLY A 125 6.25 22.54 7.64
C GLY A 125 6.21 21.07 8.06
N LEU A 126 5.01 20.51 8.32
CA LEU A 126 4.84 19.13 8.77
C LEU A 126 4.57 18.18 7.59
N THR A 127 4.75 16.88 7.83
CA THR A 127 4.33 15.83 6.89
C THR A 127 2.89 15.41 7.23
N TYR A 128 2.02 15.34 6.22
CA TYR A 128 0.66 14.82 6.37
C TYR A 128 0.73 13.29 6.36
N ALA A 129 0.62 12.67 7.53
CA ALA A 129 0.83 11.25 7.72
C ALA A 129 0.03 10.71 8.90
N ASP A 130 -0.25 9.42 8.85
CA ASP A 130 -0.90 8.69 9.93
C ASP A 130 0.03 7.62 10.54
N PRO A 131 -0.09 7.35 11.85
CA PRO A 131 0.67 6.28 12.47
C PRO A 131 0.22 4.92 11.95
N LEU A 132 1.18 4.06 11.63
CA LEU A 132 0.99 2.65 11.33
C LEU A 132 1.35 1.82 12.56
N LYS A 133 0.39 1.02 13.01
CA LYS A 133 0.59 0.05 14.08
C LYS A 133 0.22 -1.34 13.59
N ILE A 134 0.87 -2.37 14.12
CA ILE A 134 0.50 -3.76 13.89
C ILE A 134 0.04 -4.39 15.19
N LEU A 135 -0.98 -5.24 15.12
CA LEU A 135 -1.33 -6.13 16.22
C LEU A 135 -0.61 -7.46 15.99
N VAL A 136 0.24 -7.82 16.94
CA VAL A 136 0.98 -9.08 16.93
C VAL A 136 0.66 -9.88 18.17
N GLN A 137 0.82 -11.19 18.05
CA GLN A 137 0.65 -12.16 19.13
C GLN A 137 1.99 -12.86 19.36
N LEU A 138 2.57 -12.69 20.54
CA LEU A 138 3.74 -13.44 20.99
C LEU A 138 3.29 -14.73 21.65
N ILE A 139 3.70 -15.86 21.09
CA ILE A 139 3.46 -17.20 21.61
C ILE A 139 4.79 -17.72 22.18
N VAL A 140 4.84 -17.93 23.49
CA VAL A 140 5.99 -18.53 24.19
C VAL A 140 5.67 -19.98 24.49
N LYS A 141 6.57 -20.88 24.10
CA LYS A 141 6.49 -22.32 24.27
C LYS A 141 7.58 -22.77 25.23
N ASN A 142 7.26 -23.74 26.08
CA ASN A 142 8.26 -24.53 26.77
C ASN A 142 8.44 -25.84 26.00
N LYS A 143 9.69 -26.23 25.79
CA LYS A 143 10.03 -27.54 25.24
C LYS A 143 10.45 -28.43 26.39
N ASP A 144 9.76 -29.54 26.56
CA ASP A 144 10.15 -30.56 27.52
C ASP A 144 11.31 -31.38 26.92
N GLU A 145 12.45 -31.42 27.62
CA GLU A 145 13.67 -32.08 27.16
C GLU A 145 13.54 -33.62 27.18
N GLU A 146 12.64 -34.17 27.99
CA GLU A 146 12.45 -35.63 28.12
C GLU A 146 11.46 -36.18 27.09
N THR A 147 10.37 -35.46 26.80
CA THR A 147 9.30 -35.91 25.90
C THR A 147 9.41 -35.32 24.49
N GLY A 148 10.17 -34.23 24.33
CA GLY A 148 10.25 -33.46 23.08
C GLY A 148 8.96 -32.69 22.76
N GLU A 149 7.95 -32.73 23.62
CA GLU A 149 6.69 -32.03 23.44
C GLU A 149 6.86 -30.52 23.66
N THR A 150 6.15 -29.73 22.85
CA THR A 150 6.13 -28.27 22.98
C THR A 150 4.78 -27.83 23.52
N VAL A 151 4.79 -27.23 24.71
CA VAL A 151 3.57 -26.75 25.37
C VAL A 151 3.56 -25.23 25.34
N ILE A 152 2.44 -24.65 24.90
CA ILE A 152 2.25 -23.20 24.92
C ILE A 152 2.18 -22.76 26.38
N ARG A 153 3.15 -21.95 26.80
CA ARG A 153 3.23 -21.40 28.15
C ARG A 153 2.46 -20.10 28.26
N GLU A 154 2.64 -19.21 27.28
CA GLU A 154 2.13 -17.85 27.36
C GLU A 154 1.76 -17.33 25.98
N VAL A 155 0.65 -16.60 25.90
CA VAL A 155 0.21 -15.89 24.71
C VAL A 155 -0.04 -14.44 25.12
N LYS A 156 0.66 -13.51 24.47
CA LYS A 156 0.50 -12.06 24.70
C LYS A 156 0.20 -11.36 23.39
N GLU A 157 -0.88 -10.59 23.37
CA GLU A 157 -1.19 -9.72 22.24
C GLU A 157 -0.73 -8.30 22.53
N GLN A 158 -0.11 -7.67 21.54
CA GLN A 158 0.38 -6.32 21.67
C GLN A 158 0.25 -5.54 20.36
N LYS A 159 -0.18 -4.29 20.49
CA LYS A 159 -0.19 -3.31 19.40
C LYS A 159 1.15 -2.58 19.38
N ILE A 160 1.92 -2.75 18.30
CA ILE A 160 3.26 -2.18 18.13
C ILE A 160 3.20 -1.06 17.09
N TYR A 161 3.75 0.10 17.42
CA TYR A 161 3.93 1.21 16.48
C TYR A 161 5.15 0.98 15.59
N LEU A 162 4.98 1.10 14.27
CA LEU A 162 6.05 0.88 13.29
C LEU A 162 6.58 2.15 12.61
N GLY A 163 5.83 3.26 12.69
CA GLY A 163 6.20 4.51 12.03
C GLY A 163 4.99 5.27 11.52
N GLU A 164 5.24 6.36 10.79
CA GLU A 164 4.19 7.13 10.11
C GLU A 164 4.21 6.83 8.61
N ILE A 165 3.01 6.75 8.03
CA ILE A 165 2.80 6.56 6.59
C ILE A 165 2.21 7.85 6.02
N PRO A 166 2.89 8.54 5.09
CA PRO A 166 2.37 9.74 4.45
C PRO A 166 1.04 9.47 3.77
N LEU A 167 0.04 10.31 3.99
CA LEU A 167 -1.26 10.16 3.36
C LEU A 167 -1.31 10.94 2.04
N MET A 168 -2.01 10.35 1.06
CA MET A 168 -2.28 11.00 -0.21
C MET A 168 -3.45 11.96 -0.05
N THR A 169 -3.33 13.16 -0.63
CA THR A 169 -4.42 14.15 -0.73
C THR A 169 -5.42 13.73 -1.82
N GLU A 170 -6.57 14.40 -1.88
CA GLU A 170 -7.58 14.18 -2.92
C GLU A 170 -7.05 14.44 -4.35
N THR A 171 -5.98 15.22 -4.49
CA THR A 171 -5.35 15.55 -5.78
C THR A 171 -4.23 14.57 -6.18
N GLY A 172 -4.01 13.49 -5.42
CA GLY A 172 -2.98 12.50 -5.72
C GLY A 172 -1.56 12.92 -5.31
N THR A 173 -1.44 13.91 -4.43
CA THR A 173 -0.16 14.46 -3.95
C THR A 173 0.10 14.07 -2.49
N PHE A 174 1.30 14.33 -1.99
CA PHE A 174 1.69 14.13 -0.59
C PHE A 174 2.26 15.42 -0.02
N ILE A 175 1.93 15.74 1.23
CA ILE A 175 2.60 16.84 1.93
C ILE A 175 3.76 16.27 2.73
N ILE A 176 4.99 16.56 2.30
CA ILE A 176 6.22 16.12 2.94
C ILE A 176 6.99 17.35 3.41
N ASN A 177 7.16 17.49 4.73
CA ASN A 177 7.79 18.65 5.37
C ASN A 177 7.23 19.99 4.86
N GLY A 178 5.90 20.11 4.82
CA GLY A 178 5.16 21.28 4.33
C GLY A 178 5.10 21.47 2.81
N THR A 179 5.90 20.71 2.06
CA THR A 179 5.95 20.82 0.60
C THR A 179 5.11 19.75 -0.06
N GLU A 180 4.36 20.12 -1.09
CA GLU A 180 3.59 19.19 -1.90
C GLU A 180 4.50 18.42 -2.87
N ARG A 181 4.38 17.09 -2.89
CA ARG A 181 5.17 16.17 -3.72
C ARG A 181 4.28 15.20 -4.46
N VAL A 182 4.75 14.72 -5.60
CA VAL A 182 4.07 13.72 -6.43
C VAL A 182 5.00 12.52 -6.61
N ALA A 183 4.46 11.33 -6.41
CA ALA A 183 5.12 10.09 -6.79
C ALA A 183 4.84 9.81 -8.28
N VAL A 184 5.88 9.74 -9.10
CA VAL A 184 5.74 9.44 -10.53
C VAL A 184 5.81 7.93 -10.76
N SER A 185 4.92 7.43 -11.61
CA SER A 185 4.96 6.03 -12.03
C SER A 185 6.24 5.78 -12.83
N GLN A 186 7.01 4.78 -12.41
CA GLN A 186 8.22 4.37 -13.12
C GLN A 186 7.90 3.27 -14.13
N MET A 187 8.53 3.34 -15.31
CA MET A 187 8.53 2.26 -16.27
C MET A 187 9.79 1.42 -16.06
N HIS A 188 9.61 0.15 -15.74
CA HIS A 188 10.71 -0.80 -15.59
C HIS A 188 10.41 -2.09 -16.38
N ARG A 189 11.45 -2.89 -16.64
CA ARG A 189 11.27 -4.20 -17.27
C ARG A 189 10.49 -5.11 -16.34
N SER A 190 9.51 -5.83 -16.90
CA SER A 190 8.81 -6.87 -16.16
C SER A 190 9.77 -8.02 -15.83
N PRO A 191 9.59 -8.72 -14.71
CA PRO A 191 10.25 -10.00 -14.50
C PRO A 191 9.90 -10.99 -15.61
N GLY A 192 10.83 -11.88 -15.95
CA GLY A 192 10.63 -12.89 -16.97
C GLY A 192 11.91 -13.28 -17.71
N ALA A 193 11.74 -14.14 -18.71
CA ALA A 193 12.79 -14.53 -19.64
C ALA A 193 12.77 -13.63 -20.88
N PHE A 194 13.93 -13.06 -21.21
CA PHE A 194 14.13 -12.21 -22.38
C PHE A 194 15.13 -12.88 -23.30
N PHE A 195 14.75 -13.05 -24.56
CA PHE A 195 15.63 -13.59 -25.60
C PHE A 195 16.01 -12.46 -26.55
N THR A 196 17.29 -12.24 -26.77
CA THR A 196 17.79 -11.25 -27.72
C THR A 196 18.71 -11.90 -28.73
N SER A 197 18.75 -11.33 -29.94
CA SER A 197 19.67 -11.71 -30.99
C SER A 197 20.36 -10.46 -31.50
N GLU A 198 21.69 -10.40 -31.39
CA GLU A 198 22.50 -9.31 -31.93
C GLU A 198 23.30 -9.79 -33.13
N LYS A 199 23.26 -9.03 -34.22
CA LYS A 199 24.14 -9.29 -35.37
C LYS A 199 25.54 -8.80 -35.02
N GLY A 200 26.54 -9.66 -35.20
CA GLY A 200 27.95 -9.28 -35.06
C GLY A 200 28.30 -8.07 -35.91
N LYS A 201 29.17 -7.21 -35.40
CA LYS A 201 29.69 -6.03 -36.11
C LYS A 201 31.15 -6.27 -36.52
N GLY A 202 31.60 -5.64 -37.60
CA GLY A 202 33.00 -5.73 -38.05
C GLY A 202 33.37 -7.11 -38.60
N ALA A 203 34.45 -7.72 -38.08
CA ALA A 203 34.97 -9.01 -38.57
C ALA A 203 33.97 -10.19 -38.44
N TYR A 204 32.93 -10.05 -37.61
CA TYR A 204 31.90 -11.06 -37.38
C TYR A 204 30.54 -10.70 -38.01
N ALA A 205 30.52 -9.89 -39.09
CA ALA A 205 29.31 -9.37 -39.74
C ALA A 205 28.32 -10.42 -40.31
N GLY A 206 28.58 -11.73 -40.13
CA GLY A 206 27.67 -12.83 -40.46
C GLY A 206 27.24 -13.70 -39.27
N GLN A 207 27.84 -13.54 -38.09
CA GLN A 207 27.51 -14.31 -36.89
C GLN A 207 26.38 -13.61 -36.13
N THR A 208 25.38 -14.38 -35.70
CA THR A 208 24.30 -13.89 -34.83
C THR A 208 24.55 -14.43 -33.44
N ASN A 209 24.75 -13.53 -32.47
CA ASN A 209 24.89 -13.91 -31.08
C ASN A 209 23.51 -13.91 -30.46
N TYR A 210 23.15 -15.04 -29.87
CA TYR A 210 21.92 -15.19 -29.11
C TYR A 210 22.24 -15.05 -27.63
N SER A 211 21.36 -14.36 -26.90
CA SER A 211 21.44 -14.31 -25.44
C SER A 211 20.07 -14.53 -24.82
N ALA A 212 20.05 -15.14 -23.63
CA ALA A 212 18.87 -15.28 -22.80
C ALA A 212 19.15 -14.64 -21.44
N ARG A 213 18.28 -13.73 -21.01
CA ARG A 213 18.35 -13.04 -19.71
C ARG A 213 17.12 -13.38 -18.88
N LEU A 214 17.33 -13.89 -17.68
CA LEU A 214 16.28 -14.09 -16.68
C LEU A 214 16.30 -12.94 -15.67
N ILE A 215 15.23 -12.15 -15.67
CA ILE A 215 15.03 -11.05 -14.72
C ILE A 215 14.05 -11.54 -13.64
N PRO A 216 14.50 -11.78 -12.39
CA PRO A 216 13.59 -12.13 -11.31
C PRO A 216 12.86 -10.89 -10.78
N TYR A 217 11.76 -11.11 -10.05
CA TYR A 217 11.09 -10.02 -9.32
C TYR A 217 11.94 -9.49 -8.16
N ARG A 218 12.74 -10.36 -7.52
CA ARG A 218 13.76 -10.02 -6.53
C ARG A 218 14.94 -10.99 -6.67
N GLY A 219 16.17 -10.48 -6.62
CA GLY A 219 17.39 -11.30 -6.67
C GLY A 219 18.29 -10.98 -7.87
N SER A 220 19.30 -11.83 -8.06
CA SER A 220 20.33 -11.68 -9.09
C SER A 220 19.79 -12.00 -10.48
N TRP A 221 20.26 -11.26 -11.48
CA TRP A 221 19.98 -11.57 -12.89
C TRP A 221 20.85 -12.73 -13.35
N LEU A 222 20.31 -13.57 -14.24
CA LEU A 222 21.05 -14.65 -14.88
C LEU A 222 21.10 -14.39 -16.38
N ASP A 223 22.31 -14.34 -16.92
CA ASP A 223 22.58 -14.10 -18.33
C ASP A 223 23.25 -15.34 -18.93
N PHE A 224 22.73 -15.77 -20.09
CA PHE A 224 23.26 -16.86 -20.90
C PHE A 224 23.62 -16.30 -22.27
N GLU A 225 24.85 -16.54 -22.71
CA GLU A 225 25.34 -16.12 -24.01
C GLU A 225 25.88 -17.35 -24.76
N PHE A 226 25.64 -17.39 -26.07
CA PHE A 226 26.24 -18.39 -26.95
C PHE A 226 27.57 -17.85 -27.48
N ASP A 227 28.64 -18.63 -27.32
CA ASP A 227 29.97 -18.40 -27.92
C ASP A 227 29.98 -18.91 -29.39
#